data_AF-A0A950FI42-F1
#
_entry.id   AF-A0A950FI42-F1
#
_cell.length_a   1.000
_cell.length_b   1.000
_cell.length_c   1.000
_cell.angle_alpha   90.00
_cell.angle_beta   90.00
_cell.angle_gamma   90.00
#
_symmetry.space_group_name_H-M   'P 1'
#
loop_
_entity.id
_entity.type
_entity.pdbx_description
1 polymer ?
#
loop_
_entity_poly.entity_id
_entity_poly.type
_entity_poly.pdbx_seq_one_letter_code
_entity_poly.pdbx_strand_id
1 'polypeptide(L)' 'MDIGVMIAATAQTGDIAEIAREVERLGYESLFIPEHPVIPIGFKTVPPGGGELPEHYGRWLDPFVTLSVAAAVTKRIRL' A
#
# COMPACT_ATOMS: atom_id res chain seq x y z
N MET A 1 -19.32 -4.75 10.90
CA MET A 1 -18.91 -4.22 9.59
C MET A 1 -17.40 -4.20 9.63
N ASP A 2 -16.77 -4.92 8.71
CA ASP A 2 -15.32 -5.05 8.66
C ASP A 2 -14.77 -3.94 7.76
N ILE A 3 -13.74 -3.23 8.24
CA ILE A 3 -13.14 -2.09 7.56
C ILE A 3 -11.64 -2.34 7.45
N GLY A 4 -11.12 -2.26 6.23
CA GLY A 4 -9.69 -2.35 5.93
C GLY A 4 -9.06 -1.00 5.58
N VAL A 5 -7.74 -0.96 5.64
CA VAL A 5 -6.92 0.19 5.23
C VAL A 5 -6.09 -0.21 4.03
N MET A 6 -6.04 0.63 3.01
CA MET A 6 -5.11 0.50 1.89
C MET A 6 -4.12 1.66 1.92
N ILE A 7 -2.83 1.37 1.77
CA ILE A 7 -1.78 2.40 1.65
C ILE A 7 -0.99 2.19 0.36
N ALA A 8 -0.72 3.28 -0.36
CA ALA A 8 0.29 3.27 -1.42
C ALA A 8 1.68 3.24 -0.78
N ALA A 9 2.22 2.04 -0.53
CA ALA A 9 3.50 1.87 0.15
C ALA A 9 4.66 2.30 -0.75
N THR A 10 5.38 3.33 -0.33
CA THR A 10 6.57 3.89 -0.98
C THR A 10 7.62 4.18 0.09
N ALA A 11 8.84 4.51 -0.33
CA ALA A 11 9.87 4.98 0.60
C ALA A 11 9.46 6.26 1.37
N GLN A 12 8.50 7.04 0.85
CA GLN A 12 7.98 8.25 1.49
C GLN A 12 6.78 8.01 2.41
N THR A 13 6.19 6.81 2.41
CA THR A 13 4.97 6.52 3.18
C THR A 13 5.24 6.44 4.70
N GLY A 14 6.47 6.13 5.09
CA GLY A 14 6.89 5.93 6.48
C GLY A 14 7.27 4.48 6.77
N ASP A 15 7.54 4.18 8.04
CA ASP A 15 7.90 2.83 8.46
C ASP A 15 6.66 1.91 8.43
N ILE A 16 6.69 0.92 7.55
CA ILE A 16 5.63 -0.08 7.38
C ILE A 16 5.34 -0.84 8.67
N ALA A 17 6.36 -1.11 9.49
CA ALA A 17 6.18 -1.82 10.76
C ALA A 17 5.45 -0.96 11.80
N GLU A 18 5.63 0.36 11.79
CA GLU A 18 4.88 1.27 12.66
C GLU A 18 3.43 1.41 12.17
N ILE A 19 3.25 1.61 10.86
CA ILE A 19 1.92 1.72 10.26
C ILE A 19 1.10 0.46 10.51
N ALA A 20 1.65 -0.73 10.27
CA ALA A 20 0.94 -1.99 10.48
C ALA A 20 0.51 -2.20 11.95
N ARG A 21 1.39 -1.87 12.91
CA ARG A 21 1.05 -1.90 14.34
C ARG A 21 -0.10 -0.95 14.66
N GLU A 22 -0.07 0.25 14.10
CA GLU A 22 -1.09 1.25 14.37
C GLU A 22 -2.44 0.90 13.75
N VAL A 23 -2.44 0.40 12.51
CA VAL A 23 -3.67 -0.07 11.84
C VAL A 23 -4.32 -1.20 12.66
N GLU A 24 -3.55 -2.18 13.14
CA GLU A 24 -4.09 -3.24 14.01
C GLU A 24 -4.55 -2.68 15.38
N ARG A 25 -3.81 -1.75 15.97
CA ARG A 25 -4.16 -1.12 17.27
C ARG A 25 -5.47 -0.36 17.20
N LEU A 26 -5.73 0.30 16.09
CA LEU A 26 -6.96 1.06 15.83
C LEU A 26 -8.17 0.13 15.55
N GLY A 27 -7.96 -1.17 15.43
CA GLY A 27 -9.03 -2.16 15.27
C GLY A 27 -9.52 -2.35 13.84
N TYR A 28 -8.74 -1.93 12.84
CA TYR A 28 -9.02 -2.29 11.44
C TYR A 28 -8.84 -3.78 11.22
N GLU A 29 -9.63 -4.31 10.30
CA GLU A 29 -9.71 -5.75 10.06
C GLU A 29 -8.60 -6.23 9.11
N SER A 30 -8.24 -5.40 8.11
CA SER A 30 -7.28 -5.74 7.07
C SER A 30 -6.37 -4.57 6.68
N LEU A 31 -5.16 -4.88 6.23
CA LEU A 31 -4.23 -3.96 5.60
C LEU A 31 -3.92 -4.44 4.18
N PHE A 32 -4.17 -3.60 3.19
CA PHE A 32 -3.92 -3.90 1.78
C PHE A 32 -2.74 -3.07 1.25
N ILE A 33 -1.84 -3.74 0.53
CA ILE A 33 -0.74 -3.12 -0.19
C ILE A 33 -0.98 -3.33 -1.70
N PRO A 34 -1.19 -2.25 -2.48
CA PRO A 34 -1.42 -2.37 -3.90
C PRO A 34 -0.10 -2.59 -4.65
N GLU A 35 -0.17 -3.14 -5.86
CA GLU A 35 0.98 -3.30 -6.75
C GLU A 35 0.72 -2.75 -8.16
N HIS A 36 1.79 -2.26 -8.80
CA HIS A 36 1.83 -1.88 -10.22
C HIS A 36 3.17 -2.31 -10.83
N PRO A 37 3.38 -3.62 -11.04
CA PRO A 37 4.67 -4.15 -11.52
C PRO A 37 5.01 -3.71 -12.94
N VAL A 38 3.99 -3.32 -13.73
CA VAL A 38 4.15 -2.85 -15.12
C VAL A 38 3.36 -1.57 -15.33
N ILE A 39 4.04 -0.53 -15.76
CA ILE A 39 3.43 0.73 -16.20
C ILE A 39 3.69 0.89 -17.69
N PRO A 40 2.64 0.95 -18.54
CA PRO A 40 2.83 1.14 -19.97
C PRO A 40 3.47 2.50 -20.28
N ILE A 41 4.56 2.47 -21.04
CA ILE A 41 5.13 3.70 -21.61
C ILE A 41 4.22 4.25 -22.70
N GLY A 42 4.02 5.57 -22.74
CA GLY A 42 3.20 6.22 -23.76
C GLY A 42 1.69 5.91 -23.67
N PHE A 43 1.19 5.61 -22.47
CA PHE A 43 -0.25 5.40 -22.24
C PHE A 43 -1.06 6.64 -22.67
N LYS A 44 -2.18 6.42 -23.37
CA LYS A 44 -3.08 7.50 -23.82
C LYS A 44 -4.25 7.76 -22.88
N THR A 45 -4.53 6.82 -21.99
CA THR A 45 -5.63 6.91 -21.04
C THR A 45 -5.31 7.97 -20.00
N VAL A 46 -6.16 8.99 -19.87
CA VAL A 46 -5.96 10.03 -18.86
C VAL A 46 -6.16 9.41 -17.45
N PRO A 47 -5.25 9.67 -16.49
CA PRO A 47 -5.41 9.17 -15.12
C PRO A 47 -6.71 9.63 -14.47
N PRO A 48 -7.27 8.87 -13.52
CA PRO A 48 -8.35 9.35 -12.67
C PRO A 48 -7.93 10.66 -11.98
N GLY A 49 -8.72 11.72 -12.17
CA GLY A 49 -8.39 13.07 -11.67
C GLY A 49 -7.73 14.01 -12.70
N GLY A 50 -7.36 13.49 -13.88
CA GLY A 50 -6.70 14.28 -14.92
C GLY A 50 -5.20 14.46 -14.69
N GLY A 51 -4.52 15.08 -15.66
CA GLY A 51 -3.10 15.40 -15.57
C GLY A 51 -2.17 14.22 -15.88
N GLU A 52 -0.95 14.30 -15.35
CA GLU A 52 0.08 13.28 -15.53
C GLU A 52 -0.08 12.13 -14.52
N LEU A 53 0.50 10.97 -14.83
CA LEU A 53 0.49 9.83 -13.91
C LEU A 53 1.20 10.22 -12.60
N PRO A 54 0.57 10.04 -11.42
CA PRO A 54 1.23 10.36 -10.17
C PRO A 54 2.53 9.56 -9.99
N GLU A 55 3.57 10.24 -9.54
CA GLU A 55 4.93 9.69 -9.44
C GLU A 55 5.00 8.40 -8.59
N HIS A 56 4.15 8.28 -7.58
CA HIS A 56 4.14 7.13 -6.69
C HIS A 56 3.85 5.80 -7.40
N TYR A 57 3.15 5.82 -8.55
CA TYR A 57 2.83 4.58 -9.30
C TYR A 57 4.09 3.80 -9.66
N GLY A 58 5.19 4.48 -9.99
CA GLY A 58 6.48 3.85 -10.31
C GLY A 58 7.39 3.61 -9.11
N ARG A 59 6.89 3.79 -7.88
CA ARG A 59 7.69 3.75 -6.64
C ARG A 59 7.10 2.86 -5.56
N TRP A 60 6.11 2.06 -5.90
CA TRP A 60 5.53 1.14 -4.95
C TRP A 60 6.55 0.08 -4.53
N LEU A 61 6.59 -0.20 -3.23
CA LEU A 61 7.38 -1.28 -2.68
C LEU A 61 6.81 -2.63 -3.13
N ASP A 62 7.66 -3.66 -3.14
CA ASP A 62 7.20 -5.02 -3.38
C ASP A 62 6.15 -5.42 -2.32
N PRO A 63 4.96 -5.89 -2.73
CA PRO A 63 3.87 -6.17 -1.80
C PRO A 63 4.21 -7.33 -0.86
N PHE A 64 4.93 -8.35 -1.32
CA PHE A 64 5.27 -9.50 -0.46
C PHE A 64 6.29 -9.13 0.60
N VAL A 65 7.30 -8.32 0.26
CA VAL A 65 8.26 -7.80 1.24
C VAL A 65 7.55 -6.89 2.24
N THR A 66 6.71 -5.97 1.76
CA THR A 66 5.96 -5.03 2.59
C THR A 66 5.03 -5.76 3.57
N LEU A 67 4.25 -6.71 3.08
CA LEU A 67 3.33 -7.52 3.91
C LEU A 67 4.10 -8.45 4.85
N SER A 68 5.29 -8.92 4.47
CA SER A 68 6.14 -9.72 5.39
C SER A 68 6.62 -8.88 6.58
N VAL A 69 6.98 -7.62 6.36
CA VAL A 69 7.33 -6.68 7.45
C VAL A 69 6.12 -6.43 8.35
N ALA A 70 4.93 -6.21 7.77
CA ALA A 70 3.70 -6.05 8.53
C ALA A 70 3.37 -7.29 9.37
N ALA A 71 3.45 -8.49 8.77
CA ALA A 71 3.17 -9.77 9.43
C ALA A 71 4.10 -10.04 10.63
N ALA A 72 5.34 -9.56 10.57
CA ALA A 72 6.31 -9.73 11.66
C ALA A 72 5.89 -9.00 12.95
N VAL A 73 5.13 -7.91 12.84
CA VAL A 73 4.80 -7.01 13.96
C VAL A 73 3.32 -6.99 14.35
N THR A 74 2.47 -7.70 13.61
CA THR A 74 1.03 -7.84 13.89
C THR A 74 0.67 -9.28 14.25
N LYS A 75 -0.56 -9.49 14.75
CA LYS A 75 -1.01 -10.82 15.23
C LYS A 75 -2.43 -11.21 14.82
N ARG A 76 -3.27 -10.24 14.43
CA ARG A 76 -4.71 -10.41 14.22
C ARG A 76 -5.18 -9.84 12.88
N ILE A 77 -4.58 -8.74 12.43
CA ILE A 77 -4.98 -8.08 11.18
C ILE A 77 -4.74 -8.99 9.96
N ARG A 78 -5.66 -8.99 9.00
CA ARG A 78 -5.47 -9.67 7.71
C ARG A 78 -4.56 -8.85 6.79
N LEU A 79 -3.75 -9.54 6.01
CA LEU A 79 -2.70 -8.99 5.15
C LEU A 79 -2.88 -9.52 3.72
#